data_AF-A0A4R0GBB9-F1
#
_entry.id   AF-A0A4R0GBB9-F1
#
_cell.length_a   1.000
_cell.length_b   1.000
_cell.length_c   1.000
_cell.angle_alpha   90.00
_cell.angle_beta   90.00
_cell.angle_gamma   90.00
#
_symmetry.space_group_name_H-M   'P 1'
#
loop_
_entity.id
_entity.type
_entity.pdbx_description
1 polymer ?
#
loop_
_entity_poly.entity_id
_entity_poly.type
_entity_poly.pdbx_seq_one_letter_code
_entity_poly.pdbx_strand_id
1 'polypeptide(L)'
;MVRHLLEMALAMVAGMLLFGPARAALGTAFGLAPAAPGVGALLMATDMSLAMVLWMWYRGHGGAAIGEMVLAMYLPVLLLLVPYRAGVLAADTLLIGAHLLMLPAMAVAVLRRRAEYAHHPVPRSAPRQPLARVLVHRWPAGLALLMTADNWTEPALLGPYTLLVLPAGYLLLGSVRRQWGVPGNLRRQLVGLAAWGGLALFAAAVGGETAYWLVAVGWLAHAGWDLVHHRTGRVVPRGYAEWCLVIDAVLGLTIILALLTT
;
A
#
# COMPACT_ATOMS: atom_id res chain seq x y z
N MET A 1 9.84 -12.22 19.84
CA MET A 1 8.37 -12.47 19.90
C MET A 1 7.57 -11.22 19.59
N VAL A 2 7.57 -10.16 20.44
CA VAL A 2 6.76 -8.94 20.22
C VAL A 2 7.03 -8.25 18.88
N ARG A 3 8.31 -8.03 18.53
CA ARG A 3 8.69 -7.47 17.21
C ARG A 3 8.14 -8.30 16.05
N HIS A 4 8.11 -9.62 16.17
CA HIS A 4 7.64 -10.50 15.11
C HIS A 4 6.11 -10.47 14.97
N LEU A 5 5.38 -10.38 16.09
CA LEU A 5 3.94 -10.12 16.10
C LEU A 5 3.60 -8.76 15.48
N LEU A 6 4.41 -7.72 15.76
CA LEU A 6 4.24 -6.41 15.11
C LEU A 6 4.50 -6.48 13.60
N GLU A 7 5.56 -7.17 13.16
CA GLU A 7 5.82 -7.41 11.73
C GLU A 7 4.65 -8.13 11.05
N MET A 8 4.07 -9.14 11.70
CA MET A 8 2.87 -9.84 11.21
C MET A 8 1.65 -8.92 11.17
N ALA A 9 1.38 -8.17 12.23
CA ALA A 9 0.26 -7.23 12.28
C ALA A 9 0.39 -6.15 11.18
N LEU A 10 1.61 -5.66 10.93
CA LEU A 10 1.88 -4.73 9.83
C LEU A 10 1.65 -5.37 8.46
N ALA A 11 2.07 -6.64 8.26
CA ALA A 11 1.81 -7.37 7.02
C ALA A 11 0.30 -7.57 6.79
N MET A 12 -0.45 -7.86 7.86
CA MET A 12 -1.90 -8.01 7.84
C MET A 12 -2.59 -6.69 7.45
N VAL A 13 -2.20 -5.56 8.06
CA VAL A 13 -2.70 -4.23 7.70
C VAL A 13 -2.35 -3.86 6.27
N ALA A 14 -1.12 -4.15 5.84
CA ALA A 14 -0.70 -3.94 4.46
C ALA A 14 -1.58 -4.75 3.47
N GLY A 15 -1.96 -5.98 3.81
CA GLY A 15 -2.89 -6.78 3.02
C GLY A 15 -4.25 -6.11 2.83
N MET A 16 -4.82 -5.57 3.90
CA MET A 16 -6.10 -4.84 3.82
C MET A 16 -6.01 -3.59 2.96
N LEU A 17 -4.98 -2.78 3.18
CA LEU A 17 -4.78 -1.52 2.47
C LEU A 17 -4.44 -1.71 0.99
N LEU A 18 -3.94 -2.88 0.62
CA LEU A 18 -3.45 -3.15 -0.72
C LEU A 18 -4.41 -4.01 -1.54
N PHE A 19 -4.76 -5.20 -1.05
CA PHE A 19 -5.60 -6.14 -1.79
C PHE A 19 -7.09 -5.79 -1.69
N GLY A 20 -7.51 -5.10 -0.62
CA GLY A 20 -8.89 -4.67 -0.45
C GLY A 20 -9.37 -3.71 -1.54
N PRO A 21 -8.71 -2.55 -1.72
CA PRO A 21 -8.98 -1.61 -2.80
C PRO A 21 -8.83 -2.26 -4.18
N ALA A 22 -7.74 -2.97 -4.42
CA ALA A 22 -7.49 -3.67 -5.68
C ALA A 22 -8.63 -4.59 -6.13
N ARG A 23 -9.19 -5.34 -5.17
CA ARG A 23 -10.31 -6.24 -5.42
C ARG A 23 -11.61 -5.47 -5.64
N ALA A 24 -11.79 -4.31 -5.00
CA ALA A 24 -12.92 -3.42 -5.26
C ALA A 24 -12.85 -2.85 -6.69
N ALA A 25 -11.69 -2.32 -7.11
CA ALA A 25 -11.41 -1.90 -8.49
C ALA A 25 -11.68 -3.02 -9.51
N LEU A 26 -11.22 -4.24 -9.24
CA LEU A 26 -11.50 -5.36 -10.14
C LEU A 26 -13.01 -5.66 -10.18
N GLY A 27 -13.69 -5.63 -9.03
CA GLY A 27 -15.14 -5.79 -8.96
C GLY A 27 -15.89 -4.78 -9.83
N THR A 28 -15.57 -3.50 -9.70
CA THR A 28 -16.18 -2.43 -10.51
C THR A 28 -15.86 -2.56 -11.99
N ALA A 29 -14.61 -2.86 -12.34
CA ALA A 29 -14.17 -3.05 -13.72
C ALA A 29 -14.91 -4.21 -14.43
N PHE A 30 -15.28 -5.26 -13.69
CA PHE A 30 -16.07 -6.39 -14.22
C PHE A 30 -17.59 -6.24 -14.03
N GLY A 31 -18.07 -5.09 -13.53
CA GLY A 31 -19.50 -4.84 -13.29
C GLY A 31 -20.11 -5.72 -12.19
N LEU A 32 -19.29 -6.18 -11.24
CA LEU A 32 -19.74 -6.98 -10.11
C LEU A 32 -20.33 -6.09 -9.02
N ALA A 33 -21.49 -6.49 -8.49
CA ALA A 33 -22.09 -5.80 -7.36
C ALA A 33 -21.21 -5.90 -6.10
N PRO A 34 -21.27 -4.91 -5.18
CA PRO A 34 -20.58 -4.97 -3.91
C PRO A 34 -20.91 -6.27 -3.16
N ALA A 35 -19.88 -6.91 -2.61
CA ALA A 35 -20.07 -8.14 -1.87
C ALA A 35 -20.96 -7.92 -0.64
N ALA A 36 -21.92 -8.82 -0.42
CA ALA A 36 -22.72 -8.83 0.81
C ALA A 36 -21.79 -8.89 2.04
N PRO A 37 -22.14 -8.27 3.18
CA PRO A 37 -21.19 -8.07 4.28
C PRO A 37 -20.54 -9.38 4.80
N GLY A 38 -21.27 -10.50 4.81
CA GLY A 38 -20.71 -11.80 5.15
C GLY A 38 -19.66 -12.32 4.15
N VAL A 39 -19.84 -12.06 2.85
CA VAL A 39 -18.85 -12.38 1.81
C VAL A 39 -17.68 -11.38 1.88
N GLY A 40 -17.97 -10.10 2.12
CA GLY A 40 -16.96 -9.07 2.34
C GLY A 40 -16.00 -9.42 3.48
N ALA A 41 -16.51 -9.93 4.60
CA ALA A 41 -15.69 -10.39 5.72
C ALA A 41 -14.74 -11.54 5.35
N LEU A 42 -15.19 -12.48 4.50
CA LEU A 42 -14.35 -13.58 4.00
C LEU A 42 -13.31 -13.11 3.00
N LEU A 43 -13.67 -12.22 2.07
CA LEU A 43 -12.74 -11.62 1.11
C LEU A 43 -11.65 -10.82 1.83
N MET A 44 -12.04 -10.02 2.82
CA MET A 44 -11.10 -9.29 3.68
C MET A 44 -10.16 -10.22 4.43
N ALA A 45 -10.68 -11.30 5.04
CA ALA A 45 -9.84 -12.33 5.68
C ALA A 45 -8.85 -12.97 4.70
N THR A 46 -9.26 -13.14 3.44
CA THR A 46 -8.45 -13.69 2.36
C THR A 46 -7.30 -12.75 2.01
N ASP A 47 -7.58 -11.47 1.81
CA ASP A 47 -6.60 -10.43 1.51
C ASP A 47 -5.52 -10.32 2.60
N MET A 48 -5.96 -10.32 3.86
CA MET A 48 -5.09 -10.31 5.03
C MET A 48 -4.22 -11.57 5.08
N SER A 49 -4.81 -12.73 4.82
CA SER A 49 -4.12 -14.02 4.84
C SER A 49 -3.11 -14.14 3.70
N LEU A 50 -3.41 -13.63 2.51
CA LEU A 50 -2.48 -13.63 1.37
C LEU A 50 -1.22 -12.83 1.69
N ALA A 51 -1.37 -11.62 2.24
CA ALA A 51 -0.24 -10.82 2.67
C ALA A 51 0.62 -11.55 3.73
N MET A 52 -0.04 -12.20 4.69
CA MET A 52 0.64 -12.98 5.73
C MET A 52 1.38 -14.19 5.17
N VAL A 53 0.75 -14.96 4.28
CA VAL A 53 1.34 -16.13 3.62
C VAL A 53 2.58 -15.71 2.85
N LEU A 54 2.50 -14.64 2.06
CA LEU A 54 3.64 -14.10 1.31
C LEU A 54 4.78 -13.69 2.24
N TRP A 55 4.46 -12.99 3.34
CA TRP A 55 5.45 -12.56 4.34
C TRP A 55 6.12 -13.75 5.03
N MET A 56 5.34 -14.72 5.51
CA MET A 56 5.85 -15.89 6.20
C MET A 56 6.65 -16.80 5.27
N TRP A 57 6.21 -16.95 4.02
CA TRP A 57 6.93 -17.69 2.98
C TRP A 57 8.27 -17.04 2.66
N TYR A 58 8.30 -15.72 2.46
CA TYR A 58 9.53 -14.95 2.25
C TYR A 58 10.52 -15.10 3.42
N ARG A 59 10.02 -15.14 4.66
CA ARG A 59 10.81 -15.36 5.87
C ARG A 59 11.21 -16.82 6.09
N GLY A 60 10.75 -17.73 5.24
CA GLY A 60 11.14 -19.15 5.27
C GLY A 60 10.40 -19.99 6.31
N HIS A 61 9.19 -19.63 6.71
CA HIS A 61 8.38 -20.49 7.59
C HIS A 61 7.93 -21.75 6.84
N GLY A 62 7.79 -22.86 7.57
CA GLY A 62 7.28 -24.12 7.01
C GLY A 62 5.79 -24.02 6.65
N GLY A 63 5.33 -24.83 5.69
CA GLY A 63 3.93 -24.84 5.25
C GLY A 63 2.93 -25.08 6.38
N ALA A 64 3.29 -25.91 7.37
CA ALA A 64 2.45 -26.14 8.55
C ALA A 64 2.26 -24.87 9.41
N ALA A 65 3.31 -24.08 9.61
CA ALA A 65 3.23 -22.82 10.35
C ALA A 65 2.41 -21.76 9.59
N ILE A 66 2.56 -21.71 8.25
CA ILE A 66 1.74 -20.85 7.39
C ILE A 66 0.26 -21.26 7.48
N GLY A 67 -0.03 -22.56 7.38
CA GLY A 67 -1.39 -23.09 7.46
C GLY A 67 -2.07 -22.81 8.81
N GLU A 68 -1.34 -22.98 9.92
CA GLU A 68 -1.85 -22.63 11.25
C GLU A 68 -2.14 -21.14 11.41
N MET A 69 -1.29 -20.28 10.84
CA MET A 69 -1.51 -18.84 10.87
C MET A 69 -2.73 -18.44 10.05
N VAL A 70 -2.89 -18.97 8.84
CA VAL A 70 -4.09 -18.75 8.01
C VAL A 70 -5.33 -19.24 8.74
N LEU A 71 -5.28 -20.43 9.36
CA LEU A 71 -6.39 -20.95 10.15
C LEU A 71 -6.75 -20.02 11.32
N ALA A 72 -5.76 -19.51 12.04
CA ALA A 72 -5.96 -18.57 13.14
C ALA A 72 -6.60 -17.25 12.68
N MET A 73 -6.36 -16.85 11.43
CA MET A 73 -6.97 -15.65 10.84
C MET A 73 -8.41 -15.92 10.37
N TYR A 74 -8.70 -17.07 9.75
CA TYR A 74 -10.06 -17.40 9.29
C TYR A 74 -11.01 -17.83 10.40
N LEU A 75 -10.52 -18.50 11.44
CA LEU A 75 -11.37 -19.09 12.48
C LEU A 75 -12.28 -18.05 13.16
N PRO A 76 -11.81 -16.85 13.57
CA PRO A 76 -12.69 -15.82 14.15
C PRO A 76 -13.80 -15.36 13.20
N VAL A 77 -13.50 -15.23 11.91
CA VAL A 77 -14.48 -14.80 10.89
C VAL A 77 -15.55 -15.86 10.72
N LEU A 78 -15.16 -17.13 10.60
CA LEU A 78 -16.09 -18.25 10.48
C LEU A 78 -16.98 -18.39 11.71
N LEU A 79 -16.42 -18.21 12.91
CA LEU A 79 -17.17 -18.27 14.17
C LEU A 79 -18.20 -17.15 14.28
N LEU A 80 -17.84 -15.91 13.91
CA LEU A 80 -18.75 -14.76 13.96
C LEU A 80 -19.77 -14.74 12.79
N LEU A 81 -19.47 -15.42 11.69
CA LEU A 81 -20.38 -15.50 10.54
C LEU A 81 -21.68 -16.25 10.89
N VAL A 82 -21.62 -17.25 11.79
CA VAL A 82 -22.80 -18.01 12.24
C VAL A 82 -23.84 -17.12 12.94
N PRO A 83 -23.50 -16.38 14.01
CA PRO A 83 -24.46 -15.46 14.65
C PRO A 83 -24.85 -14.27 13.77
N TYR A 84 -24.00 -13.82 12.84
CA TYR A 84 -24.40 -12.84 11.81
C TYR A 84 -25.48 -13.38 10.88
N ARG A 85 -25.32 -14.61 10.37
CA ARG A 85 -26.33 -15.29 9.53
C ARG A 85 -27.64 -15.53 10.28
N ALA A 86 -27.58 -15.73 11.60
CA ALA A 86 -28.75 -15.85 12.47
C ALA A 86 -29.43 -14.50 12.79
N GLY A 87 -28.91 -13.37 12.30
CA GLY A 87 -29.46 -12.04 12.55
C GLY A 87 -29.17 -11.48 13.95
N VAL A 88 -28.31 -12.16 14.73
CA VAL A 88 -27.96 -11.78 16.11
C VAL A 88 -26.88 -10.70 16.14
N LEU A 89 -26.02 -10.65 15.12
CA LEU A 89 -24.95 -9.67 14.99
C LEU A 89 -25.15 -8.74 13.80
N ALA A 90 -24.84 -7.46 14.01
CA ALA A 90 -24.72 -6.48 12.93
C ALA A 90 -23.44 -6.70 12.10
N ALA A 91 -23.44 -6.21 10.87
CA ALA A 91 -22.30 -6.29 9.97
C ALA A 91 -21.05 -5.61 10.55
N ASP A 92 -21.21 -4.44 11.17
CA ASP A 92 -20.11 -3.71 11.78
C ASP A 92 -19.48 -4.50 12.95
N THR A 93 -20.32 -5.20 13.73
CA THR A 93 -19.86 -6.04 14.83
C THR A 93 -19.13 -7.29 14.32
N LEU A 94 -19.58 -7.89 13.22
CA LEU A 94 -18.86 -8.98 12.55
C LEU A 94 -17.46 -8.52 12.13
N LEU A 95 -17.38 -7.37 11.46
CA LEU A 95 -16.11 -6.84 10.95
C LEU A 95 -15.16 -6.48 12.09
N ILE A 96 -15.58 -5.63 13.04
CA ILE A 96 -14.72 -5.21 14.17
C ILE A 96 -14.36 -6.41 15.04
N GLY A 97 -15.34 -7.25 15.37
CA GLY A 97 -15.13 -8.45 16.19
C GLY A 97 -14.14 -9.42 15.57
N ALA A 98 -14.19 -9.63 14.25
CA ALA A 98 -13.25 -10.49 13.55
C ALA A 98 -11.80 -10.00 13.71
N HIS A 99 -11.54 -8.70 13.51
CA HIS A 99 -10.19 -8.14 13.66
C HIS A 99 -9.69 -8.24 15.11
N LEU A 100 -10.54 -7.92 16.08
CA LEU A 100 -10.19 -7.97 17.49
C LEU A 100 -9.89 -9.39 17.95
N LEU A 101 -10.57 -10.41 17.41
CA LEU A 101 -10.34 -11.81 17.73
C LEU A 101 -9.20 -12.45 16.92
N MET A 102 -8.86 -11.92 15.74
CA MET A 102 -7.70 -12.38 14.95
C MET A 102 -6.39 -12.15 15.71
N LEU A 103 -6.20 -10.99 16.36
CA LEU A 103 -4.97 -10.70 17.11
C LEU A 103 -4.66 -11.72 18.23
N PRO A 104 -5.58 -12.06 19.15
CA PRO A 104 -5.34 -13.10 20.14
C PRO A 104 -5.22 -14.49 19.53
N ALA A 105 -5.97 -14.82 18.46
CA ALA A 105 -5.83 -16.10 17.78
C ALA A 105 -4.43 -16.28 17.16
N MET A 106 -3.91 -15.24 16.49
CA MET A 106 -2.55 -15.21 15.98
C MET A 106 -1.53 -15.30 17.11
N ALA A 107 -1.74 -14.59 18.22
CA ALA A 107 -0.88 -14.71 19.39
C ALA A 107 -0.82 -16.15 19.88
N VAL A 108 -1.95 -16.84 20.04
CA VAL A 108 -1.99 -18.26 20.42
C VAL A 108 -1.23 -19.14 19.43
N ALA A 109 -1.39 -18.94 18.12
CA ALA A 109 -0.66 -19.70 17.09
C ALA A 109 0.86 -19.52 17.23
N VAL A 110 1.31 -18.29 17.43
CA VAL A 110 2.74 -17.98 17.68
C VAL A 110 3.22 -18.61 18.99
N LEU A 111 2.40 -18.61 20.05
CA LEU A 111 2.75 -19.21 21.32
C LEU A 111 2.82 -20.75 21.25
N ARG A 112 2.03 -21.39 20.39
CA ARG A 112 2.08 -22.85 20.17
C ARG A 112 3.34 -23.29 19.42
N ARG A 113 3.86 -22.44 18.53
CA ARG A 113 5.10 -22.69 17.75
C ARG A 113 6.29 -21.85 18.22
N ARG A 114 6.39 -21.55 19.52
CA ARG A 114 7.47 -20.72 20.09
C ARG A 114 8.86 -21.15 19.64
N ALA A 115 9.12 -22.46 19.55
CA ALA A 115 10.41 -22.99 19.12
C ALA A 115 10.75 -22.61 17.67
N GLU A 116 9.79 -22.69 16.74
CA GLU A 116 10.00 -22.33 15.32
C GLU A 116 10.14 -20.81 15.12
N TYR A 117 9.45 -20.00 15.93
CA TYR A 117 9.52 -18.54 15.84
C TYR A 117 10.66 -17.91 16.67
N ALA A 118 11.21 -18.62 17.64
CA ALA A 118 12.36 -18.18 18.44
C ALA A 118 13.70 -18.42 17.72
N HIS A 119 13.80 -19.47 16.91
CA HIS A 119 14.95 -19.68 16.05
C HIS A 119 14.79 -18.86 14.77
N HIS A 120 15.71 -17.93 14.52
CA HIS A 120 15.78 -17.26 13.21
C HIS A 120 15.98 -18.31 12.12
N PRO A 121 15.05 -18.43 11.15
CA PRO A 121 15.27 -19.30 10.01
C PRO A 121 16.54 -18.86 9.30
N VAL A 122 17.43 -19.80 9.01
CA VAL A 122 18.56 -19.58 8.10
C VAL A 122 17.96 -19.09 6.78
N PRO A 123 18.41 -17.96 6.20
CA PRO A 123 17.84 -17.43 4.97
C PRO A 123 17.84 -18.50 3.88
N ARG A 124 16.66 -18.87 3.37
CA ARG A 124 16.59 -19.78 2.21
C ARG A 124 17.28 -19.12 1.03
N SER A 125 18.04 -19.91 0.28
CA SER A 125 18.63 -19.51 -0.99
C SER A 125 17.57 -18.88 -1.90
N ALA A 126 17.90 -17.75 -2.53
CA ALA A 126 16.98 -16.94 -3.33
C ALA A 126 16.14 -17.77 -4.32
N PRO A 127 14.88 -17.36 -4.62
CA PRO A 127 14.00 -18.10 -5.51
C PRO A 127 14.65 -18.35 -6.87
N ARG A 128 14.71 -19.62 -7.29
CA ARG A 128 15.19 -20.02 -8.63
C ARG A 128 14.25 -19.62 -9.76
N GLN A 129 13.03 -19.16 -9.45
CA GLN A 129 12.01 -18.87 -10.45
C GLN A 129 12.11 -17.43 -10.98
N PRO A 130 12.12 -17.24 -12.32
CA PRO A 130 12.32 -15.94 -12.95
C PRO A 130 11.21 -14.93 -12.61
N LEU A 131 9.96 -15.40 -12.50
CA LEU A 131 8.80 -14.56 -12.13
C LEU A 131 8.92 -14.00 -10.71
N ALA A 132 9.35 -14.81 -9.74
CA ALA A 132 9.58 -14.35 -8.37
C ALA A 132 10.69 -13.29 -8.30
N ARG A 133 11.74 -13.42 -9.14
CA ARG A 133 12.80 -12.41 -9.23
C ARG A 133 12.31 -11.10 -9.84
N VAL A 134 11.46 -11.16 -10.87
CA VAL A 134 10.85 -9.98 -11.49
C VAL A 134 9.90 -9.29 -10.50
N LEU A 135 9.04 -10.04 -9.81
CA LEU A 135 8.15 -9.53 -8.77
C LEU A 135 8.93 -8.88 -7.62
N VAL A 136 10.00 -9.50 -7.14
CA VAL A 136 10.87 -8.93 -6.09
C VAL A 136 11.62 -7.69 -6.59
N HIS A 137 11.91 -7.57 -7.89
CA HIS A 137 12.59 -6.39 -8.42
C HIS A 137 11.63 -5.23 -8.72
N ARG A 138 10.39 -5.52 -9.09
CA ARG A 138 9.35 -4.55 -9.50
C ARG A 138 8.24 -4.36 -8.48
N TRP A 139 8.37 -4.91 -7.28
CA TRP A 139 7.37 -4.76 -6.22
C TRP A 139 6.99 -3.31 -5.91
N PRO A 140 7.88 -2.27 -6.01
CA PRO A 140 7.45 -0.90 -5.75
C PRO A 140 6.51 -0.39 -6.83
N ALA A 141 6.79 -0.68 -8.10
CA ALA A 141 5.89 -0.35 -9.21
C ALA A 141 4.57 -1.14 -9.13
N GLY A 142 4.64 -2.43 -8.79
CA GLY A 142 3.46 -3.27 -8.58
C GLY A 142 2.58 -2.75 -7.44
N LEU A 143 3.19 -2.36 -6.31
CA LEU A 143 2.49 -1.75 -5.18
C LEU A 143 1.83 -0.42 -5.59
N ALA A 144 2.56 0.44 -6.31
CA ALA A 144 2.04 1.72 -6.77
C ALA A 144 0.80 1.55 -7.65
N LEU A 145 0.88 0.69 -8.68
CA LEU A 145 -0.24 0.40 -9.57
C LEU A 145 -1.45 -0.10 -8.80
N LEU A 146 -1.22 -0.97 -7.81
CA LEU A 146 -2.25 -1.58 -7.00
C LEU A 146 -2.94 -0.55 -6.08
N MET A 147 -2.18 0.37 -5.48
CA MET A 147 -2.72 1.48 -4.69
C MET A 147 -3.50 2.49 -5.53
N THR A 148 -3.17 2.63 -6.81
CA THR A 148 -3.85 3.55 -7.73
C THR A 148 -4.88 2.87 -8.63
N ALA A 149 -5.21 1.60 -8.38
CA ALA A 149 -6.11 0.83 -9.24
C ALA A 149 -7.51 1.46 -9.34
N ASP A 150 -8.07 1.89 -8.20
CA ASP A 150 -9.39 2.53 -8.13
C ASP A 150 -9.45 3.85 -8.92
N ASN A 151 -8.31 4.54 -9.06
CA ASN A 151 -8.26 5.85 -9.73
C ASN A 151 -8.49 5.77 -11.24
N TRP A 152 -8.39 4.57 -11.83
CA TRP A 152 -8.72 4.33 -13.24
C TRP A 152 -10.22 4.25 -13.48
N THR A 153 -10.99 3.84 -12.47
CA THR A 153 -12.45 3.72 -12.56
C THR A 153 -13.16 4.94 -11.98
N GLU A 154 -12.62 5.50 -10.90
CA GLU A 154 -13.16 6.68 -10.20
C GLU A 154 -12.04 7.70 -9.97
N PRO A 155 -11.69 8.52 -10.98
CA PRO A 155 -10.59 9.46 -10.87
C PRO A 155 -10.82 10.50 -9.77
N ALA A 156 -9.91 10.53 -8.78
CA ALA A 156 -9.92 11.54 -7.74
C ALA A 156 -9.36 12.88 -8.25
N LEU A 157 -10.19 13.92 -8.27
CA LEU A 157 -9.74 15.30 -8.52
C LEU A 157 -9.00 15.84 -7.30
N LEU A 158 -7.67 15.76 -7.33
CA LEU A 158 -6.82 16.14 -6.21
C LEU A 158 -6.76 17.66 -6.03
N GLY A 159 -6.82 18.11 -4.78
CA GLY A 159 -6.69 19.53 -4.45
C GLY A 159 -5.25 20.05 -4.59
N PRO A 160 -5.04 21.38 -4.77
CA PRO A 160 -3.72 21.99 -4.92
C PRO A 160 -2.73 21.68 -3.79
N TYR A 161 -3.22 21.52 -2.56
CA TYR A 161 -2.40 21.21 -1.39
C TYR A 161 -1.68 19.86 -1.51
N THR A 162 -2.17 18.92 -2.34
CA THR A 162 -1.56 17.60 -2.52
C THR A 162 -0.16 17.69 -3.13
N LEU A 163 0.11 18.72 -3.94
CA LEU A 163 1.44 19.00 -4.50
C LEU A 163 2.51 19.27 -3.43
N LEU A 164 2.12 19.65 -2.21
CA LEU A 164 3.04 19.91 -1.10
C LEU A 164 3.52 18.62 -0.42
N VAL A 165 2.77 17.52 -0.56
CA VAL A 165 3.14 16.22 0.01
C VAL A 165 4.45 15.71 -0.61
N LEU A 166 4.64 15.98 -1.91
CA LEU A 166 5.78 15.54 -2.71
C LEU A 166 7.13 16.08 -2.18
N PRO A 167 7.36 17.41 -2.12
CA PRO A 167 8.60 17.96 -1.56
C PRO A 167 8.76 17.68 -0.06
N ALA A 168 7.66 17.62 0.71
CA ALA A 168 7.72 17.29 2.12
C ALA A 168 8.28 15.88 2.37
N GLY A 169 7.81 14.88 1.60
CA GLY A 169 8.30 13.51 1.68
C GLY A 169 9.81 13.40 1.35
N TYR A 170 10.26 14.11 0.31
CA TYR A 170 11.67 14.15 -0.07
C TYR A 170 12.57 14.81 0.98
N LEU A 171 12.12 15.90 1.61
CA LEU A 171 12.83 16.55 2.70
C LEU A 171 12.90 15.66 3.95
N LEU A 172 11.81 14.98 4.29
CA LEU A 172 11.80 14.04 5.41
C LEU A 172 12.80 12.89 5.17
N LEU A 173 12.70 12.22 4.02
CA LEU A 173 13.57 11.09 3.68
C LEU A 173 15.03 11.51 3.52
N GLY A 174 15.30 12.66 2.90
CA GLY A 174 16.64 13.20 2.81
C GLY A 174 17.26 13.52 4.18
N SER A 175 16.45 13.95 5.15
CA SER A 175 16.88 14.20 6.54
C SER A 175 17.21 12.90 7.26
N VAL A 176 16.30 11.92 7.19
CA VAL A 176 16.50 10.59 7.78
C VAL A 176 17.75 9.90 7.20
N ARG A 177 17.98 10.06 5.89
CA ARG A 177 19.14 9.48 5.20
C ARG A 177 20.40 10.34 5.23
N ARG A 178 20.40 11.46 5.98
CA ARG A 178 21.52 12.39 6.16
C ARG A 178 22.14 12.87 4.83
N GLN A 179 21.29 13.20 3.86
CA GLN A 179 21.70 13.50 2.48
C GLN A 179 22.14 14.96 2.27
N TRP A 180 22.10 15.79 3.31
CA TRP A 180 22.37 17.23 3.24
C TRP A 180 23.85 17.59 3.14
N GLY A 181 24.74 16.69 3.58
CA GLY A 181 26.18 16.85 3.39
C GLY A 181 26.64 16.59 1.94
N VAL A 182 25.78 16.02 1.09
CA VAL A 182 26.11 15.77 -0.32
C VAL A 182 25.93 17.07 -1.11
N PRO A 183 26.99 17.56 -1.81
CA PRO A 183 26.93 18.83 -2.51
C PRO A 183 25.75 18.94 -3.48
N GLY A 184 24.95 20.00 -3.31
CA GLY A 184 23.82 20.32 -4.19
C GLY A 184 22.52 19.55 -3.93
N ASN A 185 22.51 18.50 -3.11
CA ASN A 185 21.27 17.77 -2.82
C ASN A 185 20.25 18.64 -2.10
N LEU A 186 20.65 19.33 -1.02
CA LEU A 186 19.74 20.23 -0.28
C LEU A 186 19.20 21.34 -1.19
N ARG A 187 20.07 21.98 -1.98
CA ARG A 187 19.65 23.04 -2.92
C ARG A 187 18.60 22.54 -3.91
N ARG A 188 18.77 21.34 -4.50
CA ARG A 188 17.77 20.76 -5.41
C ARG A 188 16.44 20.53 -4.70
N GLN A 189 16.45 20.04 -3.46
CA GLN A 189 15.20 19.83 -2.70
C GLN A 189 14.51 21.15 -2.34
N LEU A 190 15.27 22.21 -2.02
CA LEU A 190 14.69 23.55 -1.79
C LEU A 190 14.12 24.16 -3.07
N VAL A 191 14.78 23.96 -4.21
CA VAL A 191 14.24 24.37 -5.52
C VAL A 191 12.96 23.61 -5.84
N GLY A 192 12.91 22.30 -5.58
CA GLY A 192 11.69 21.51 -5.68
C GLY A 192 10.59 22.07 -4.76
N LEU A 193 10.87 22.26 -3.48
CA LEU A 193 9.91 22.84 -2.54
C LEU A 193 9.36 24.19 -3.04
N ALA A 194 10.21 25.08 -3.54
CA ALA A 194 9.78 26.36 -4.07
C ALA A 194 8.91 26.21 -5.34
N ALA A 195 9.28 25.31 -6.26
CA ALA A 195 8.56 25.08 -7.50
C ALA A 195 7.16 24.47 -7.25
N TRP A 196 7.09 23.36 -6.50
CA TRP A 196 5.81 22.72 -6.18
C TRP A 196 4.97 23.56 -5.21
N GLY A 197 5.60 24.26 -4.26
CA GLY A 197 4.93 25.21 -3.38
C GLY A 197 4.31 26.38 -4.14
N GLY A 198 5.06 26.98 -5.07
CA GLY A 198 4.58 28.04 -5.94
C GLY A 198 3.42 27.57 -6.84
N LEU A 199 3.54 26.38 -7.44
CA LEU A 199 2.49 25.79 -8.26
C LEU A 199 1.22 25.51 -7.45
N ALA A 200 1.34 24.99 -6.23
CA ALA A 200 0.22 24.74 -5.33
C ALA A 200 -0.52 26.04 -4.96
N LEU A 201 0.22 27.08 -4.60
CA LEU A 201 -0.35 28.39 -4.27
C LEU A 201 -1.04 29.02 -5.49
N PHE A 202 -0.41 28.93 -6.67
CA PHE A 202 -0.98 29.45 -7.91
C PHE A 202 -2.27 28.72 -8.29
N ALA A 203 -2.28 27.39 -8.24
CA ALA A 203 -3.48 26.59 -8.50
C ALA A 203 -4.60 26.89 -7.50
N ALA A 204 -4.26 27.08 -6.21
CA ALA A 204 -5.23 27.48 -5.19
C ALA A 204 -5.81 28.88 -5.42
N ALA A 205 -5.01 29.82 -5.93
CA ALA A 205 -5.44 31.18 -6.21
C ALA A 205 -6.34 31.28 -7.45
N VAL A 206 -6.04 30.52 -8.51
CA VAL A 206 -6.84 30.53 -9.74
C VAL A 206 -8.16 29.76 -9.56
N GLY A 207 -8.12 28.63 -8.85
CA GLY A 207 -9.30 27.80 -8.60
C GLY A 207 -9.91 27.16 -9.86
N GLY A 208 -11.10 26.57 -9.69
CA GLY A 208 -11.88 25.96 -10.78
C GLY A 208 -11.17 24.82 -11.50
N GLU A 209 -11.55 24.60 -12.77
CA GLU A 209 -11.00 23.54 -13.62
C GLU A 209 -9.49 23.73 -13.88
N THR A 210 -9.04 24.97 -14.06
CA THR A 210 -7.64 25.32 -14.27
C THR A 210 -6.75 24.83 -13.12
N ALA A 211 -7.25 24.86 -11.89
CA ALA A 211 -6.52 24.33 -10.74
C ALA A 211 -6.24 22.83 -10.87
N TYR A 212 -7.21 22.04 -11.38
CA TYR A 212 -7.02 20.60 -11.57
C TYR A 212 -6.03 20.29 -12.70
N TRP A 213 -6.06 21.05 -13.79
CA TRP A 213 -5.03 20.96 -14.84
C TRP A 213 -3.62 21.24 -14.31
N LEU A 214 -3.46 22.29 -13.50
CA LEU A 214 -2.18 22.64 -12.87
C LEU A 214 -1.72 21.55 -11.89
N VAL A 215 -2.63 20.97 -11.11
CA VAL A 215 -2.33 19.83 -10.23
C VAL A 215 -1.88 18.63 -11.04
N ALA A 216 -2.61 18.24 -12.08
CA ALA A 216 -2.27 17.09 -12.91
C ALA A 216 -0.88 17.22 -13.54
N VAL A 217 -0.57 18.39 -14.12
CA VAL A 217 0.76 18.69 -14.67
C VAL A 217 1.82 18.69 -13.56
N GLY A 218 1.50 19.20 -12.37
CA GLY A 218 2.40 19.19 -11.22
C GLY A 218 2.78 17.79 -10.75
N TRP A 219 1.84 16.85 -10.74
CA TRP A 219 2.09 15.43 -10.46
C TRP A 219 2.93 14.78 -11.58
N LEU A 220 2.61 15.01 -12.86
CA LEU A 220 3.43 14.48 -13.97
C LEU A 220 4.86 15.05 -14.00
N ALA A 221 5.02 16.33 -13.66
CA ALA A 221 6.34 16.94 -13.50
C ALA A 221 7.14 16.27 -12.38
N HIS A 222 6.45 15.85 -11.30
CA HIS A 222 7.10 15.17 -10.20
C HIS A 222 7.46 13.73 -10.55
N ALA A 223 6.65 13.04 -11.35
CA ALA A 223 7.06 11.78 -11.97
C ALA A 223 8.39 11.95 -12.73
N GLY A 224 8.56 13.04 -13.48
CA GLY A 224 9.85 13.39 -14.11
C GLY A 224 11.00 13.57 -13.10
N TRP A 225 10.73 14.23 -11.96
CA TRP A 225 11.67 14.42 -10.86
C TRP A 225 12.07 13.09 -10.20
N ASP A 226 11.11 12.19 -9.99
CA ASP A 226 11.32 10.85 -9.46
C ASP A 226 12.16 9.99 -10.40
N LEU A 227 11.97 10.10 -11.72
CA LEU A 227 12.80 9.40 -12.69
C LEU A 227 14.27 9.82 -12.57
N VAL A 228 14.54 11.11 -12.34
CA VAL A 228 15.90 11.61 -12.10
C VAL A 228 16.48 11.04 -10.80
N HIS A 229 15.69 10.97 -9.72
CA HIS A 229 16.15 10.42 -8.44
C HIS A 229 16.32 8.90 -8.49
N HIS A 230 15.47 8.20 -9.23
CA HIS A 230 15.61 6.76 -9.49
C HIS A 230 16.89 6.46 -10.27
N ARG A 231 17.23 7.27 -11.29
CA ARG A 231 18.47 7.11 -12.06
C ARG A 231 19.70 7.42 -11.23
N THR A 232 19.67 8.52 -10.47
CA THR A 232 20.85 8.99 -9.71
C THR A 232 21.05 8.29 -8.36
N GLY A 233 20.00 7.69 -7.79
CA GLY A 233 20.05 7.01 -6.49
C GLY A 233 20.31 7.94 -5.30
N ARG A 234 20.09 9.25 -5.47
CA ARG A 234 20.36 10.29 -4.45
C ARG A 234 19.08 10.65 -3.70
N VAL A 235 19.22 11.15 -2.48
CA VAL A 235 18.13 11.63 -1.60
C VAL A 235 17.19 10.51 -1.12
N VAL A 236 16.43 9.86 -2.00
CA VAL A 236 15.46 8.79 -1.67
C VAL A 236 15.96 7.41 -2.12
N PRO A 237 15.48 6.30 -1.51
CA PRO A 237 15.79 4.95 -1.99
C PRO A 237 15.25 4.72 -3.41
N ARG A 238 15.94 3.90 -4.21
CA ARG A 238 15.54 3.62 -5.61
C ARG A 238 14.12 3.09 -5.75
N GLY A 239 13.72 2.18 -4.86
CA GLY A 239 12.36 1.63 -4.85
C GLY A 239 11.30 2.67 -4.45
N TYR A 240 11.64 3.62 -3.57
CA TYR A 240 10.74 4.72 -3.22
C TYR A 240 10.52 5.65 -4.42
N ALA A 241 11.59 6.03 -5.13
CA ALA A 241 11.47 6.83 -6.34
C ALA A 241 10.70 6.10 -7.46
N GLU A 242 10.85 4.77 -7.59
CA GLU A 242 10.07 3.97 -8.55
C GLU A 242 8.59 3.91 -8.18
N TRP A 243 8.27 3.78 -6.90
CA TRP A 243 6.90 3.78 -6.39
C TRP A 243 6.21 5.14 -6.61
N CYS A 244 6.86 6.24 -6.20
CA CYS A 244 6.34 7.60 -6.43
C CYS A 244 6.18 7.89 -7.93
N LEU A 245 7.18 7.57 -8.75
CA LEU A 245 7.13 7.75 -10.21
C LEU A 245 5.83 7.17 -10.81
N VAL A 246 5.45 5.96 -10.40
CA VAL A 246 4.27 5.28 -10.94
C VAL A 246 2.98 5.89 -10.39
N ILE A 247 2.91 6.17 -9.09
CA ILE A 247 1.74 6.84 -8.49
C ILE A 247 1.49 8.18 -9.19
N ASP A 248 2.53 8.98 -9.33
CA ASP A 248 2.44 10.34 -9.86
C ASP A 248 2.02 10.35 -11.33
N ALA A 249 2.54 9.39 -12.11
CA ALA A 249 2.13 9.19 -13.49
C ALA A 249 0.65 8.80 -13.60
N VAL A 250 0.19 7.84 -12.78
CA VAL A 250 -1.20 7.38 -12.79
C VAL A 250 -2.14 8.51 -12.36
N LEU A 251 -1.88 9.16 -11.23
CA LEU A 251 -2.71 10.25 -10.71
C LEU A 251 -2.79 11.41 -11.69
N GLY A 252 -1.65 11.86 -12.22
CA GLY A 252 -1.62 12.94 -13.22
C GLY A 252 -2.40 12.60 -14.48
N LEU A 253 -2.23 11.39 -15.03
CA LEU A 253 -2.92 10.97 -16.25
C LEU A 253 -4.42 10.78 -16.05
N THR A 254 -4.83 10.17 -14.94
CA THR A 254 -6.26 9.92 -14.63
C THR A 254 -7.02 11.21 -14.36
N ILE A 255 -6.41 12.22 -13.72
CA ILE A 255 -7.00 13.57 -13.61
C ILE A 255 -7.20 14.20 -14.98
N ILE A 256 -6.20 14.14 -15.87
CA ILE A 256 -6.32 14.67 -17.24
C ILE A 256 -7.46 13.99 -17.98
N LEU A 257 -7.52 12.65 -17.94
CA LEU A 257 -8.58 11.90 -18.60
C LEU A 257 -9.96 12.23 -18.04
N ALA A 258 -10.08 12.43 -16.74
CA ALA A 258 -11.33 12.86 -16.11
C ALA A 258 -11.77 14.23 -16.62
N LEU A 259 -10.86 15.22 -16.64
CA LEU A 259 -11.16 16.57 -17.13
C LEU A 259 -11.56 16.60 -18.62
N LEU A 260 -11.01 15.68 -19.43
CA LEU A 260 -11.37 15.56 -20.84
C LEU A 260 -12.71 14.87 -21.09
N THR A 261 -13.27 14.19 -20.08
CA THR A 261 -14.51 13.39 -20.19
C THR A 261 -15.69 13.99 -19.43
N THR A 262 -15.48 15.07 -18.67
CA THR A 262 -16.49 15.92 -18.01
C THR A 262 -16.91 17.09 -18.89
#